data_AF-A0A7S2RDS3-F1
#
_entry.id   AF-A0A7S2RDS3-F1
#
_cell.length_a   1.000
_cell.length_b   1.000
_cell.length_c   1.000
_cell.angle_alpha   90.00
_cell.angle_beta   90.00
_cell.angle_gamma   90.00
#
_symmetry.space_group_name_H-M   'P 1'
#
loop_
_entity.id
_entity.type
_entity.pdbx_description
1 polymer ?
#
loop_
_entity_poly.entity_id
_entity_poly.type
_entity_poly.pdbx_seq_one_letter_code
_entity_poly.pdbx_strand_id
1 'polypeptide(L)'
;DGESRDEELFRRCVDQLLWVATPEATCRFLAAEDGAFAEDMAREYSVDLANVFFKHQHHSSLPAFAAPMLDAWSDFDGSGSGVVVMTYSPFSSDAAQVLQEESGWASVTPIVLHELDQERDLRNKVSDFFKTAADGSVLLVQCDPLATSVRRIEHAKFICENVRARHLR
;
A
#
# COMPACT_ATOMS: atom_id res chain seq x y z
N ASP A 1 -0.08 -17.17 30.00
CA ASP A 1 -0.89 -16.20 29.24
C ASP A 1 -0.14 -14.95 28.76
N GLY A 2 0.90 -14.46 29.43
CA GLY A 2 1.70 -13.29 28.95
C GLY A 2 2.63 -13.61 27.77
N GLU A 3 3.45 -14.67 27.86
CA GLU A 3 4.44 -15.03 26.82
C GLU A 3 3.81 -15.29 25.44
N SER A 4 2.67 -15.97 25.38
CA SER A 4 1.96 -16.25 24.11
C SER A 4 1.45 -14.98 23.41
N ARG A 5 1.14 -13.93 24.17
CA ARG A 5 0.66 -12.66 23.61
C ARG A 5 1.81 -11.82 23.08
N ASP A 6 2.95 -11.86 23.76
CA ASP A 6 4.16 -11.15 23.34
C ASP A 6 4.73 -11.76 22.05
N GLU A 7 4.71 -13.09 21.92
CA GLU A 7 5.11 -13.79 20.70
C GLU A 7 4.19 -13.46 19.50
N GLU A 8 2.87 -13.42 19.73
CA GLU A 8 1.90 -13.02 18.70
C GLU A 8 2.14 -11.57 18.26
N LEU A 9 2.35 -10.66 19.22
CA LEU A 9 2.61 -9.26 18.93
C LEU A 9 3.91 -9.09 18.12
N PHE A 10 4.98 -9.78 18.53
CA PHE A 10 6.25 -9.78 17.82
C PHE A 10 6.07 -10.25 16.38
N ARG A 11 5.38 -11.38 16.16
CA ARG A 11 5.11 -11.90 14.82
C ARG A 11 4.36 -10.89 13.94
N ARG A 12 3.36 -10.22 14.49
CA ARG A 12 2.61 -9.17 13.79
C ARG A 12 3.49 -7.97 13.44
N CYS A 13 4.38 -7.56 14.34
CA CYS A 13 5.33 -6.49 14.06
C CYS A 13 6.30 -6.87 12.94
N VAL A 14 6.81 -8.11 12.93
CA VAL A 14 7.70 -8.59 11.86
C VAL A 14 6.96 -8.63 10.52
N ASP A 15 5.74 -9.17 10.50
CA ASP A 15 4.90 -9.16 9.30
C ASP A 15 4.69 -7.73 8.75
N GLN A 16 4.36 -6.77 9.62
CA GLN A 16 4.22 -5.36 9.23
C GLN A 16 5.52 -4.73 8.71
N LEU A 17 6.66 -5.07 9.29
CA LEU A 17 7.96 -4.56 8.83
C LEU A 17 8.35 -5.13 7.45
N LEU A 18 7.99 -6.38 7.18
CA LEU A 18 8.25 -7.00 5.88
C LEU A 18 7.48 -6.33 4.73
N TRP A 19 6.31 -5.72 5.01
CA TRP A 19 5.56 -4.95 4.02
C TRP A 19 6.33 -3.75 3.44
N VAL A 20 7.32 -3.23 4.17
CA VAL A 20 8.13 -2.07 3.75
C VAL A 20 9.59 -2.41 3.48
N ALA A 21 9.96 -3.70 3.58
CA ALA A 21 11.30 -4.16 3.27
C ALA A 21 11.54 -4.19 1.76
N THR A 22 12.77 -3.89 1.33
CA THR A 22 13.15 -4.06 -0.08
C THR A 22 13.55 -5.52 -0.35
N PRO A 23 13.34 -6.04 -1.56
CA PRO A 23 13.73 -7.43 -1.89
C PRO A 23 15.24 -7.67 -1.66
N GLU A 24 16.10 -6.68 -1.90
CA GLU A 24 17.54 -6.80 -1.65
C GLU A 24 17.85 -6.88 -0.16
N ALA A 25 17.17 -6.10 0.67
CA ALA A 25 17.31 -6.18 2.11
C ALA A 25 16.86 -7.55 2.62
N THR A 26 15.69 -8.02 2.18
CA THR A 26 15.16 -9.35 2.54
C THR A 26 16.12 -10.46 2.13
N CYS A 27 16.61 -10.46 0.89
CA CYS A 27 17.60 -11.46 0.44
C CYS A 27 18.88 -11.42 1.26
N ARG A 28 19.40 -10.23 1.61
CA ARG A 28 20.57 -10.10 2.49
C ARG A 28 20.31 -10.68 3.88
N PHE A 29 19.14 -10.46 4.45
CA PHE A 29 18.76 -11.05 5.74
C PHE A 29 18.65 -12.58 5.67
N LEU A 30 18.05 -13.11 4.61
CA LEU A 30 17.93 -14.55 4.41
C LEU A 30 19.29 -15.25 4.19
N ALA A 31 20.25 -14.56 3.61
CA ALA A 31 21.61 -15.07 3.39
C ALA A 31 22.59 -14.73 4.53
N ALA A 32 22.18 -13.93 5.51
CA ALA A 32 23.04 -13.53 6.62
C ALA A 32 23.41 -14.76 7.46
N GLU A 33 24.67 -14.83 7.90
CA GLU A 33 25.17 -15.92 8.75
C GLU A 33 24.89 -17.31 8.16
N ASP A 34 25.05 -17.45 6.84
CA ASP A 34 24.73 -18.68 6.09
C ASP A 34 23.29 -19.18 6.28
N GLY A 35 22.36 -18.28 6.61
CA GLY A 35 20.94 -18.57 6.84
C GLY A 35 20.55 -18.76 8.32
N ALA A 36 21.52 -18.74 9.25
CA ALA A 36 21.27 -19.00 10.67
C ALA A 36 20.21 -18.06 11.27
N PHE A 37 20.24 -16.77 10.93
CA PHE A 37 19.24 -15.81 11.40
C PHE A 37 17.81 -16.18 10.99
N ALA A 38 17.61 -16.60 9.73
CA ALA A 38 16.29 -16.99 9.24
C ALA A 38 15.81 -18.29 9.90
N GLU A 39 16.72 -19.24 10.14
CA GLU A 39 16.43 -20.48 10.88
C GLU A 39 16.05 -20.19 12.34
N ASP A 40 16.77 -19.28 13.00
CA ASP A 40 16.49 -18.87 14.37
C ASP A 40 15.12 -18.17 14.48
N MET A 41 14.80 -17.27 13.54
CA MET A 41 13.47 -16.64 13.46
C MET A 41 12.33 -17.64 13.28
N ALA A 42 12.54 -18.66 12.43
CA ALA A 42 11.57 -19.72 12.23
C ALA A 42 11.43 -20.62 13.47
N ARG A 43 12.53 -20.93 14.16
CA ARG A 43 12.55 -21.83 15.32
C ARG A 43 12.00 -21.16 16.59
N GLU A 44 12.38 -19.91 16.84
CA GLU A 44 12.10 -19.21 18.10
C GLU A 44 10.77 -18.44 18.06
N TYR A 45 10.42 -17.87 16.90
CA TYR A 45 9.24 -16.99 16.76
C TYR A 45 8.20 -17.51 15.77
N SER A 46 8.42 -18.70 15.20
CA SER A 46 7.55 -19.29 14.17
C SER A 46 7.36 -18.38 12.95
N VAL A 47 8.40 -17.64 12.56
CA VAL A 47 8.35 -16.71 11.42
C VAL A 47 9.19 -17.22 10.25
N ASP A 48 8.53 -17.68 9.19
CA ASP A 48 9.16 -17.95 7.90
C ASP A 48 9.22 -16.67 7.05
N LEU A 49 10.33 -15.94 7.17
CA LEU A 49 10.54 -14.65 6.50
C LEU A 49 10.42 -14.78 4.97
N ALA A 50 10.96 -15.85 4.39
CA ALA A 50 10.98 -16.04 2.94
C ALA A 50 9.57 -16.29 2.42
N ASN A 51 8.81 -17.15 3.10
CA ASN A 51 7.44 -17.46 2.71
C ASN A 51 6.52 -16.24 2.89
N VAL A 52 6.65 -15.50 4.00
CA VAL A 52 5.87 -14.27 4.22
C VAL A 52 6.13 -13.25 3.11
N PHE A 53 7.39 -12.90 2.87
CA PHE A 53 7.73 -11.85 1.90
C PHE A 53 7.42 -12.25 0.45
N PHE A 54 7.90 -13.43 0.00
CA PHE A 54 7.83 -13.80 -1.43
C PHE A 54 6.52 -14.48 -1.84
N LYS A 55 5.74 -15.02 -0.89
CA LYS A 55 4.51 -15.76 -1.22
C LYS A 55 3.25 -15.13 -0.68
N HIS A 56 3.28 -14.44 0.46
CA HIS A 56 2.08 -13.88 1.06
C HIS A 56 1.90 -12.38 0.80
N GLN A 57 2.98 -11.59 0.80
CA GLN A 57 2.87 -10.11 0.76
C GLN A 57 2.90 -9.49 -0.65
N HIS A 58 2.79 -10.28 -1.72
CA HIS A 58 2.53 -9.80 -3.10
C HIS A 58 3.35 -8.57 -3.58
N HIS A 59 4.66 -8.56 -3.33
CA HIS A 59 5.57 -7.45 -3.68
C HIS A 59 5.96 -7.36 -5.17
N SER A 60 5.37 -8.16 -6.06
CA SER A 60 5.85 -8.33 -7.44
C SER A 60 5.41 -7.22 -8.40
N SER A 61 4.19 -6.71 -8.25
CA SER A 61 3.64 -5.64 -9.10
C SER A 61 2.47 -4.95 -8.41
N LEU A 62 2.12 -3.74 -8.85
CA LEU A 62 0.97 -3.01 -8.32
C LEU A 62 -0.35 -3.78 -8.46
N PRO A 63 -0.67 -4.44 -9.61
CA PRO A 63 -1.86 -5.28 -9.70
C PRO A 63 -1.83 -6.52 -8.81
N ALA A 64 -0.67 -7.19 -8.71
CA ALA A 64 -0.52 -8.37 -7.85
C ALA A 64 -0.74 -8.01 -6.38
N PHE A 65 -0.30 -6.82 -5.96
CA PHE A 65 -0.58 -6.25 -4.66
C PHE A 65 -2.07 -5.88 -4.50
N ALA A 66 -2.65 -5.17 -5.46
CA ALA A 66 -3.97 -4.57 -5.31
C ALA A 66 -5.14 -5.57 -5.43
N ALA A 67 -4.99 -6.64 -6.21
CA ALA A 67 -6.04 -7.64 -6.42
C ALA A 67 -6.54 -8.29 -5.11
N PRO A 68 -5.69 -8.86 -4.24
CA PRO A 68 -6.14 -9.43 -2.97
C PRO A 68 -6.64 -8.37 -1.98
N MET A 69 -6.27 -7.10 -2.18
CA MET A 69 -6.66 -6.01 -1.29
C MET A 69 -8.11 -5.56 -1.50
N LEU A 70 -8.73 -5.90 -2.64
CA LEU A 70 -10.15 -5.65 -2.89
C LEU A 70 -11.02 -6.27 -1.80
N ASP A 71 -10.76 -7.54 -1.47
CA ASP A 71 -11.47 -8.27 -0.43
C ASP A 71 -10.97 -7.87 0.96
N ALA A 72 -9.68 -7.64 1.14
CA ALA A 72 -9.12 -7.31 2.46
C ALA A 72 -9.55 -5.93 2.99
N TRP A 73 -9.89 -4.98 2.11
CA TRP A 73 -10.24 -3.60 2.47
C TRP A 73 -11.74 -3.29 2.42
N SER A 74 -12.57 -4.24 1.99
CA SER A 74 -14.02 -4.05 1.89
C SER A 74 -14.75 -4.19 3.23
N ASP A 75 -14.12 -4.78 4.25
CA ASP A 75 -14.84 -5.34 5.40
C ASP A 75 -14.82 -4.52 6.71
N PHE A 76 -14.05 -3.42 6.84
CA PHE A 76 -13.82 -2.86 8.18
C PHE A 76 -14.89 -1.88 8.68
N ASP A 77 -15.46 -1.04 7.81
CA ASP A 77 -16.45 -0.01 8.20
C ASP A 77 -17.26 0.58 7.03
N GLY A 78 -17.19 -0.04 5.84
CA GLY A 78 -17.82 0.48 4.62
C GLY A 78 -17.23 1.80 4.12
N SER A 79 -16.09 2.24 4.68
CA SER A 79 -15.52 3.56 4.42
C SER A 79 -14.40 3.60 3.38
N GLY A 80 -14.06 2.44 2.84
CA GLY A 80 -12.89 2.22 2.01
C GLY A 80 -11.58 2.29 2.80
N SER A 81 -10.47 1.96 2.14
CA SER A 81 -9.14 1.98 2.75
C SER A 81 -8.23 3.01 2.07
N GLY A 82 -7.25 3.52 2.81
CA GLY A 82 -6.22 4.41 2.32
C GLY A 82 -4.85 3.76 2.49
N VAL A 83 -4.11 3.57 1.40
CA VAL A 83 -2.80 2.91 1.41
C VAL A 83 -1.77 3.73 0.64
N VAL A 84 -0.54 3.73 1.16
CA VAL A 84 0.63 4.33 0.52
C VAL A 84 1.52 3.21 -0.02
N VAL A 85 1.72 3.20 -1.33
CA VAL A 85 2.63 2.27 -2.01
C VAL A 85 3.89 3.02 -2.42
N MET A 86 5.06 2.46 -2.12
CA MET A 86 6.36 2.98 -2.54
C MET A 86 6.89 2.12 -3.69
N THR A 87 7.51 2.75 -4.69
CA THR A 87 8.12 2.03 -5.80
C THR A 87 9.40 2.71 -6.25
N TYR A 88 10.35 1.90 -6.73
CA TYR A 88 11.53 2.36 -7.48
C TYR A 88 11.31 2.29 -9.00
N SER A 89 10.19 1.70 -9.45
CA SER A 89 9.85 1.63 -10.88
C SER A 89 9.55 3.04 -11.42
N PRO A 90 9.84 3.31 -12.70
CA PRO A 90 9.43 4.54 -13.34
C PRO A 90 7.93 4.78 -13.21
N PHE A 91 7.56 6.06 -13.19
CA PHE A 91 6.18 6.47 -13.28
C PHE A 91 5.59 6.09 -14.64
N SER A 92 4.46 5.38 -14.66
CA SER A 92 3.72 5.07 -15.88
C SER A 92 2.40 5.82 -15.90
N SER A 93 2.10 6.50 -17.00
CA SER A 93 0.78 7.10 -17.27
C SER A 93 -0.33 6.07 -17.29
N ASP A 94 0.01 4.81 -17.58
CA ASP A 94 -0.96 3.75 -17.85
C ASP A 94 -1.22 2.89 -16.60
N ALA A 95 -0.66 3.28 -15.45
CA ALA A 95 -0.79 2.51 -14.20
C ALA A 95 -2.25 2.29 -13.79
N ALA A 96 -3.13 3.28 -14.02
CA ALA A 96 -4.56 3.13 -13.74
C ALA A 96 -5.24 2.11 -14.67
N GLN A 97 -4.88 2.12 -15.96
CA GLN A 97 -5.39 1.16 -16.93
C GLN A 97 -4.95 -0.26 -16.58
N VAL A 98 -3.65 -0.46 -16.34
CA VAL A 98 -3.09 -1.77 -15.95
C VAL A 98 -3.76 -2.28 -14.66
N LEU A 99 -3.96 -1.40 -13.67
CA LEU A 99 -4.66 -1.76 -12.45
C LEU A 99 -6.09 -2.23 -12.73
N GLN A 100 -6.84 -1.48 -13.55
CA GLN A 100 -8.21 -1.84 -13.90
C GLN A 100 -8.29 -3.17 -14.67
N GLU A 101 -7.36 -3.42 -15.59
CA GLU A 101 -7.34 -4.63 -16.42
C GLU A 101 -6.92 -5.88 -15.62
N GLU A 102 -6.03 -5.74 -14.63
CA GLU A 102 -5.39 -6.88 -13.98
C GLU A 102 -5.85 -7.15 -12.53
N SER A 103 -6.56 -6.23 -11.87
CA SER A 103 -6.87 -6.37 -10.42
C SER A 103 -8.35 -6.30 -10.04
N GLY A 104 -9.27 -6.39 -11.01
CA GLY A 104 -10.70 -6.61 -10.76
C GLY A 104 -11.47 -5.40 -10.23
N TRP A 105 -10.82 -4.25 -10.02
CA TRP A 105 -11.48 -3.00 -9.61
C TRP A 105 -12.42 -2.48 -10.69
N ALA A 106 -13.59 -1.99 -10.26
CA ALA A 106 -14.63 -1.51 -11.17
C ALA A 106 -14.18 -0.25 -11.94
N SER A 107 -13.51 0.68 -11.25
CA SER A 107 -12.96 1.88 -11.85
C SER A 107 -11.71 2.36 -11.13
N VAL A 108 -10.75 2.90 -11.88
CA VAL A 108 -9.53 3.49 -11.33
C VAL A 108 -9.41 4.92 -11.84
N THR A 109 -9.43 5.89 -10.92
CA THR A 109 -9.31 7.32 -11.24
C THR A 109 -7.88 7.79 -10.92
N PRO A 110 -7.03 8.08 -11.92
CA PRO A 110 -5.67 8.56 -11.68
C PRO A 110 -5.63 10.06 -11.34
N ILE A 111 -4.74 10.42 -10.42
CA ILE A 111 -4.29 11.79 -10.18
C ILE A 111 -2.77 11.81 -10.15
N VAL A 112 -2.16 12.50 -11.11
CA VAL A 112 -0.71 12.76 -11.10
C VAL A 112 -0.45 14.07 -10.36
N LEU A 113 0.12 13.98 -9.16
CA LEU A 113 0.18 15.09 -8.22
C LEU A 113 1.02 16.27 -8.74
N HIS A 114 2.10 16.01 -9.46
CA HIS A 114 2.99 17.03 -10.01
C HIS A 114 2.48 17.67 -11.31
N GLU A 115 1.41 17.14 -11.92
CA GLU A 115 0.74 17.77 -13.06
C GLU A 115 -0.32 18.78 -12.63
N LEU A 116 -0.67 18.83 -11.34
CA LEU A 116 -1.59 19.83 -10.82
C LEU A 116 -0.83 21.12 -10.52
N ASP A 117 -1.40 22.27 -10.87
CA ASP A 117 -0.81 23.57 -10.53
C ASP A 117 -1.33 24.08 -9.18
N GLN A 118 -2.61 23.83 -8.88
CA GLN A 118 -3.27 24.37 -7.70
C GLN A 118 -3.79 23.28 -6.77
N GLU A 119 -3.73 23.56 -5.48
CA GLU A 119 -4.36 22.73 -4.45
C GLU A 119 -5.87 22.57 -4.66
N ARG A 120 -6.52 23.60 -5.20
CA ARG A 120 -7.95 23.57 -5.51
C ARG A 120 -8.27 22.47 -6.52
N ASP A 121 -7.39 22.21 -7.48
CA ASP A 121 -7.60 21.18 -8.51
C ASP A 121 -7.57 19.79 -7.87
N LEU A 122 -6.63 19.55 -6.94
CA LEU A 122 -6.59 18.31 -6.18
C LEU A 122 -7.85 18.12 -5.35
N ARG A 123 -8.27 19.14 -4.59
CA ARG A 123 -9.48 19.08 -3.77
C ARG A 123 -10.73 18.79 -4.60
N ASN A 124 -10.87 19.43 -5.76
CA ASN A 124 -11.99 19.20 -6.66
C ASN A 124 -11.98 17.76 -7.19
N LYS A 125 -10.84 17.29 -7.74
CA LYS A 125 -10.71 15.92 -8.26
C LYS A 125 -11.01 14.85 -7.21
N VAL A 126 -10.46 15.00 -6.00
CA VAL A 126 -10.72 14.09 -4.87
C VAL A 126 -12.19 14.14 -4.47
N SER A 127 -12.80 15.34 -4.38
CA SER A 127 -14.22 15.46 -4.05
C SER A 127 -15.13 14.86 -5.12
N ASP A 128 -14.79 15.01 -6.40
CA ASP A 128 -15.61 14.51 -7.49
C ASP A 128 -15.52 12.99 -7.60
N PHE A 129 -14.35 12.41 -7.30
CA PHE A 129 -14.22 10.97 -7.08
C PHE A 129 -15.18 10.49 -6.01
N PHE A 130 -15.13 11.01 -4.77
CA PHE A 130 -15.98 10.50 -3.69
C PHE A 130 -17.49 10.73 -3.89
N LYS A 131 -17.90 11.72 -4.69
CA LYS A 131 -19.32 11.91 -5.07
C LYS A 131 -19.84 10.88 -6.05
N THR A 132 -18.95 10.30 -6.86
CA THR A 132 -19.31 9.43 -8.00
C THR A 132 -18.81 7.99 -7.83
N ALA A 133 -17.98 7.74 -6.82
CA ALA A 133 -17.44 6.43 -6.50
C ALA A 133 -18.56 5.43 -6.20
N ALA A 134 -18.50 4.30 -6.89
CA ALA A 134 -19.29 3.10 -6.60
C ALA A 134 -18.39 2.05 -5.93
N ASP A 135 -18.99 0.96 -5.46
CA ASP A 135 -18.24 -0.18 -4.89
C ASP A 135 -17.16 -0.66 -5.88
N GLY A 136 -15.95 -0.89 -5.34
CA GLY A 136 -14.79 -1.26 -6.15
C GLY A 136 -14.16 -0.11 -6.96
N SER A 137 -14.48 1.15 -6.65
CA SER A 137 -13.79 2.32 -7.23
C SER A 137 -12.51 2.65 -6.46
N VAL A 138 -11.44 2.97 -7.19
CA VAL A 138 -10.12 3.33 -6.64
C VAL A 138 -9.71 4.73 -7.08
N LEU A 139 -9.21 5.51 -6.13
CA LEU A 139 -8.49 6.75 -6.42
C LEU A 139 -6.98 6.47 -6.36
N LEU A 140 -6.31 6.54 -7.51
CA LEU A 140 -4.87 6.35 -7.59
C LEU A 140 -4.17 7.71 -7.60
N VAL A 141 -3.67 8.15 -6.44
CA VAL A 141 -2.86 9.37 -6.34
C VAL A 141 -1.39 9.02 -6.46
N GLN A 142 -0.74 9.68 -7.42
CA GLN A 142 0.51 9.24 -7.99
C GLN A 142 1.50 10.42 -7.93
N CYS A 143 2.70 10.23 -7.36
CA CYS A 143 3.68 11.31 -7.22
C CYS A 143 5.11 10.82 -7.36
N ASP A 144 5.95 11.63 -8.01
CA ASP A 144 7.40 11.47 -8.01
C ASP A 144 8.00 12.42 -6.96
N PRO A 145 8.74 11.93 -5.95
CA PRO A 145 9.37 12.78 -4.93
C PRO A 145 10.47 13.71 -5.49
N LEU A 146 10.99 13.46 -6.70
CA LEU A 146 11.90 14.38 -7.40
C LEU A 146 11.16 15.56 -8.04
N ALA A 147 9.90 15.34 -8.46
CA ALA A 147 9.05 16.38 -9.06
C ALA A 147 8.11 17.06 -8.05
N THR A 148 7.86 16.43 -6.90
CA THR A 148 6.85 16.84 -5.92
C THR A 148 7.51 17.04 -4.56
N SER A 149 7.35 18.22 -3.95
CA SER A 149 7.86 18.45 -2.60
C SER A 149 7.18 17.55 -1.55
N VAL A 150 7.93 17.15 -0.52
CA VAL A 150 7.40 16.37 0.61
C VAL A 150 6.19 17.06 1.24
N ARG A 151 6.24 18.38 1.42
CA ARG A 151 5.11 19.15 1.96
C ARG A 151 3.84 19.00 1.12
N ARG A 152 3.99 18.95 -0.21
CA ARG A 152 2.86 18.77 -1.14
C ARG A 152 2.30 17.35 -1.07
N ILE A 153 3.16 16.34 -0.93
CA ILE A 153 2.75 14.94 -0.72
C ILE A 153 1.96 14.81 0.59
N GLU A 154 2.47 15.34 1.70
CA GLU A 154 1.76 15.31 3.00
C GLU A 154 0.43 16.07 2.95
N HIS A 155 0.40 17.20 2.25
CA HIS A 155 -0.86 17.93 2.09
C HIS A 155 -1.88 17.16 1.25
N ALA A 156 -1.44 16.45 0.20
CA ALA A 156 -2.31 15.62 -0.62
C ALA A 156 -2.92 14.47 0.19
N LYS A 157 -2.13 13.80 1.03
CA LYS A 157 -2.63 12.77 1.98
C LYS A 157 -3.71 13.36 2.88
N PHE A 158 -3.45 14.52 3.50
CA PHE A 158 -4.43 15.20 4.35
C PHE A 158 -5.72 15.54 3.61
N ILE A 159 -5.64 16.02 2.37
CA ILE A 159 -6.82 16.34 1.55
C ILE A 159 -7.63 15.08 1.27
N CYS A 160 -7.00 13.98 0.87
CA CYS A 160 -7.68 12.71 0.62
C CYS A 160 -8.43 12.23 1.86
N GLU A 161 -7.78 12.21 3.01
CA GLU A 161 -8.38 11.78 4.27
C GLU A 161 -9.52 12.70 4.74
N ASN A 162 -9.34 14.02 4.65
CA ASN A 162 -10.35 14.98 5.07
C ASN A 162 -11.60 14.91 4.18
N VAL A 163 -11.42 14.76 2.86
CA VAL A 163 -12.55 14.61 1.94
C VAL A 163 -13.24 13.26 2.15
N ARG A 164 -12.48 12.17 2.32
CA ARG A 164 -13.01 10.85 2.68
C ARG A 164 -13.88 10.92 3.93
N ALA A 165 -13.33 11.44 5.03
CA ALA A 165 -14.03 11.56 6.32
C ALA A 165 -15.32 12.39 6.26
N ARG A 166 -15.49 13.29 5.30
CA ARG A 166 -16.72 14.07 5.11
C ARG A 166 -17.81 13.31 4.35
N HIS A 167 -17.44 12.38 3.48
CA HIS A 167 -18.40 11.59 2.71
C HIS A 167 -18.92 10.38 3.51
N LEU A 168 -18.23 10.02 4.59
CA LEU A 168 -18.63 8.95 5.53
C LEU A 168 -19.59 9.43 6.63
N ARG A 169 -19.88 10.74 6.69
CA ARG A 169 -20.73 11.36 7.70
C ARG A 169 -22.12 11.66 7.17
#